data_AF-A0A6A0H618-F1
#
_entry.id   AF-A0A6A0H618-F1
#
_cell.length_a   1.000
_cell.length_b   1.000
_cell.length_c   1.000
_cell.angle_alpha   90.00
_cell.angle_beta   90.00
_cell.angle_gamma   90.00
#
_symmetry.space_group_name_H-M   'P 1'
#
loop_
_entity.id
_entity.type
_entity.pdbx_description
1 polymer ?
#
loop_
_entity_poly.entity_id
_entity_poly.type
_entity_poly.pdbx_seq_one_letter_code
_entity_poly.pdbx_strand_id
1 'polypeptide(L)'
;MMEEDSSQTKLVKKMPKFMAAAPSFWFFVLECHFQLYGITADDAKFNYVISALRRDLKYKLPSELLHYAFQKSLDLEKSLKKRPRIPKFPKKFAVDASLNTKVSLFIGDITALKIDCIVNAANSSLLVGGGVDGAIHRAAGPSLREECMTLGGCRTGDAKITHGYQLPARTVIHTVGPVNGDRTDLENAYRSSLNLAREHKLRSIAFPCIGTGVYGFPNDKAAGVVIPLI
;
A
#
# COMPACT_ATOMS: atom_id res chain seq x y z
N MET A 1 -27.90 -46.82 1.69
CA MET A 1 -27.34 -45.83 2.63
C MET A 1 -25.88 -45.66 2.20
N MET A 2 -25.50 -44.65 1.44
CA MET A 2 -25.78 -43.22 1.58
C MET A 2 -26.26 -42.62 0.26
N GLU A 3 -27.29 -41.77 0.32
CA GLU A 3 -27.74 -40.94 -0.80
C GLU A 3 -26.83 -39.72 -0.91
N GLU A 4 -26.20 -39.53 -2.07
CA GLU A 4 -25.56 -38.27 -2.45
C GLU A 4 -26.65 -37.23 -2.74
N ASP A 5 -26.61 -36.13 -2.01
CA ASP A 5 -27.55 -35.02 -2.07
C ASP A 5 -27.52 -34.33 -3.46
N SER A 6 -28.50 -34.68 -4.29
CA SER A 6 -28.69 -34.19 -5.67
C SER A 6 -29.02 -32.68 -5.79
N SER A 7 -29.02 -31.95 -4.68
CA SER A 7 -29.29 -30.51 -4.58
C SER A 7 -28.09 -29.64 -4.96
N GLN A 8 -26.87 -30.04 -4.59
CA GLN A 8 -25.67 -29.21 -4.78
C GLN A 8 -25.22 -29.15 -6.25
N THR A 9 -25.41 -30.24 -7.01
CA THR A 9 -24.97 -30.35 -8.40
C THR A 9 -25.85 -29.56 -9.38
N LYS A 10 -27.06 -29.14 -8.96
CA LYS A 10 -28.00 -28.38 -9.79
C LYS A 10 -27.82 -26.85 -9.66
N LEU A 11 -27.32 -26.34 -8.53
CA LEU A 11 -27.22 -24.89 -8.29
C LEU A 11 -26.06 -24.23 -9.06
N VAL A 12 -24.96 -24.98 -9.26
CA VAL A 12 -23.79 -24.51 -10.04
C VAL A 12 -24.12 -24.24 -11.52
N LYS A 13 -25.21 -24.84 -12.05
CA LYS A 13 -25.60 -24.72 -13.46
C LYS A 13 -26.43 -23.48 -13.81
N LYS A 14 -26.80 -22.63 -12.83
CA LYS A 14 -27.65 -21.43 -13.05
C LYS A 14 -27.01 -20.09 -12.63
N MET A 15 -25.70 -20.03 -12.44
CA MET A 15 -24.99 -18.75 -12.37
C MET A 15 -24.76 -18.18 -13.78
N PRO A 16 -24.90 -16.85 -14.01
CA PRO A 16 -24.34 -16.23 -15.20
C PRO A 16 -22.85 -16.57 -15.24
N LYS A 17 -22.37 -17.19 -16.32
CA LYS A 17 -21.02 -17.77 -16.42
C LYS A 17 -19.88 -16.81 -16.02
N PHE A 18 -20.12 -15.49 -16.05
CA PHE A 18 -19.18 -14.46 -15.61
C PHE A 18 -18.98 -14.42 -14.07
N MET A 19 -19.98 -14.74 -13.26
CA MET A 19 -19.91 -14.58 -11.80
C MET A 19 -19.23 -15.74 -11.06
N ALA A 20 -19.12 -16.92 -11.67
CA ALA A 20 -18.44 -18.09 -11.09
C ALA A 20 -16.92 -18.09 -11.36
N ALA A 21 -16.44 -17.24 -12.28
CA ALA A 21 -15.11 -17.36 -12.84
C ALA A 21 -13.99 -16.70 -12.01
N ALA A 22 -14.30 -15.75 -11.11
CA ALA A 22 -13.26 -15.03 -10.37
C ALA A 22 -13.75 -14.43 -9.02
N PRO A 23 -13.80 -15.22 -7.94
CA PRO A 23 -14.05 -14.71 -6.58
C PRO A 23 -13.02 -13.66 -6.12
N SER A 24 -11.79 -13.76 -6.62
CA SER A 24 -10.69 -12.80 -6.42
C SER A 24 -10.96 -11.44 -7.05
N PHE A 25 -11.72 -11.38 -8.16
CA PHE A 25 -12.08 -10.13 -8.81
C PHE A 25 -13.05 -9.31 -7.96
N TRP A 26 -13.97 -9.97 -7.25
CA TRP A 26 -14.88 -9.29 -6.32
C TRP A 26 -14.21 -8.86 -5.02
N PHE A 27 -13.25 -9.65 -4.53
CA PHE A 27 -12.38 -9.24 -3.43
C PHE A 27 -11.60 -7.96 -3.79
N PHE A 28 -11.05 -7.92 -5.00
CA PHE A 28 -10.38 -6.75 -5.56
C PHE A 28 -11.33 -5.56 -5.72
N VAL A 29 -12.57 -5.76 -6.20
CA VAL A 29 -13.57 -4.67 -6.31
C VAL A 29 -13.90 -4.07 -4.94
N LEU A 30 -14.07 -4.89 -3.89
CA LEU A 30 -14.37 -4.41 -2.55
C LEU A 30 -13.17 -3.67 -1.93
N GLU A 31 -11.97 -4.23 -2.09
CA GLU A 31 -10.71 -3.67 -1.60
C GLU A 31 -10.35 -2.36 -2.31
N CYS A 32 -10.50 -2.31 -3.65
CA CYS A 32 -10.36 -1.09 -4.44
C CYS A 32 -11.40 -0.03 -4.05
N HIS A 33 -12.65 -0.42 -3.74
CA HIS A 33 -13.66 0.55 -3.32
C HIS A 33 -13.30 1.18 -1.96
N PHE A 34 -12.78 0.41 -0.99
CA PHE A 34 -12.32 0.97 0.28
C PHE A 34 -11.08 1.85 0.12
N GLN A 35 -10.14 1.47 -0.75
CA GLN A 35 -8.92 2.24 -1.03
C GLN A 35 -9.19 3.54 -1.81
N LEU A 36 -10.14 3.53 -2.77
CA LEU A 36 -10.51 4.71 -3.56
C LEU A 36 -11.14 5.84 -2.73
N TYR A 37 -11.74 5.53 -1.58
CA TYR A 37 -12.38 6.51 -0.70
C TYR A 37 -11.61 6.80 0.61
N GLY A 38 -10.41 6.23 0.78
CA GLY A 38 -9.55 6.50 1.95
C GLY A 38 -10.15 6.07 3.29
N ILE A 39 -11.04 5.08 3.31
CA ILE A 39 -11.81 4.69 4.50
C ILE A 39 -10.94 3.83 5.42
N THR A 40 -10.69 4.32 6.64
CA THR A 40 -10.00 3.58 7.72
C THR A 40 -11.02 3.09 8.76
N ALA A 41 -10.59 2.20 9.67
CA ALA A 41 -11.45 1.55 10.67
C ALA A 41 -12.12 2.51 11.67
N ASP A 42 -11.63 3.75 11.76
CA ASP A 42 -12.10 4.77 12.69
C ASP A 42 -13.09 5.75 12.02
N ASP A 43 -13.35 5.59 10.72
CA ASP A 43 -14.22 6.48 9.95
C ASP A 43 -15.69 6.04 10.05
N ALA A 44 -16.58 6.96 10.41
CA ALA A 44 -18.04 6.74 10.41
C ALA A 44 -18.57 6.23 9.06
N LYS A 45 -17.85 6.52 7.97
CA LYS A 45 -18.13 6.01 6.61
C LYS A 45 -17.97 4.49 6.48
N PHE A 46 -17.13 3.84 7.29
CA PHE A 46 -17.02 2.39 7.30
C PHE A 46 -18.34 1.73 7.70
N ASN A 47 -18.95 2.21 8.79
CA ASN A 47 -20.27 1.73 9.22
C ASN A 47 -21.35 2.00 8.17
N TYR A 48 -21.25 3.12 7.45
CA TYR A 48 -22.15 3.41 6.33
C TYR A 48 -21.98 2.42 5.17
N VAL A 49 -20.76 2.15 4.70
CA VAL A 49 -20.49 1.20 3.61
C VAL A 49 -20.92 -0.22 4.01
N ILE A 50 -20.61 -0.65 5.23
CA ILE A 50 -21.09 -1.93 5.75
C ILE A 50 -22.63 -1.95 5.85
N SER A 51 -23.28 -0.86 6.25
CA SER A 51 -24.74 -0.75 6.28
C SER A 51 -25.38 -0.75 4.88
N ALA A 52 -24.69 -0.20 3.88
CA ALA A 52 -25.12 -0.14 2.48
C ALA A 52 -24.95 -1.51 1.83
N LEU A 53 -23.81 -2.19 2.04
CA LEU A 53 -23.61 -3.60 1.67
C LEU A 53 -24.68 -4.49 2.31
N ARG A 54 -25.01 -4.27 3.60
CA ARG A 54 -26.10 -4.98 4.31
C ARG A 54 -27.50 -4.71 3.75
N ARG A 55 -27.74 -3.55 3.13
CA ARG A 55 -29.04 -3.18 2.52
C ARG A 55 -29.14 -3.65 1.07
N ASP A 56 -28.17 -3.32 0.22
CA ASP A 56 -28.24 -3.54 -1.22
C ASP A 56 -27.90 -4.99 -1.63
N LEU A 57 -27.00 -5.68 -0.92
CA LEU A 57 -26.64 -7.07 -1.23
C LEU A 57 -27.69 -8.07 -0.74
N LYS A 58 -28.48 -7.70 0.28
CA LYS A 58 -29.54 -8.54 0.87
C LYS A 58 -30.65 -8.89 -0.12
N TYR A 59 -30.82 -8.09 -1.17
CA TYR A 59 -31.87 -8.28 -2.19
C TYR A 59 -31.34 -8.81 -3.54
N LYS A 60 -30.02 -9.01 -3.71
CA LYS A 60 -29.41 -9.38 -5.00
C LYS A 60 -28.50 -10.61 -4.98
N LEU A 61 -28.00 -11.05 -3.83
CA LEU A 61 -27.14 -12.23 -3.73
C LEU A 61 -27.89 -13.47 -3.23
N PRO A 62 -27.58 -14.67 -3.75
CA PRO A 62 -28.01 -15.93 -3.17
C PRO A 62 -27.66 -16.00 -1.67
N SER A 63 -28.51 -16.67 -0.89
CA SER A 63 -28.42 -16.70 0.59
C SER A 63 -27.08 -17.21 1.11
N GLU A 64 -26.41 -18.13 0.40
CA GLU A 64 -25.11 -18.66 0.82
C GLU A 64 -23.99 -17.62 0.71
N LEU A 65 -24.00 -16.82 -0.35
CA LEU A 65 -23.00 -15.76 -0.57
C LEU A 65 -23.21 -14.57 0.37
N LEU A 66 -24.47 -14.27 0.68
CA LEU A 66 -24.80 -13.26 1.70
C LEU A 66 -24.30 -13.69 3.08
N HIS A 67 -24.50 -14.97 3.45
CA HIS A 67 -23.99 -15.52 4.71
C HIS A 67 -22.46 -15.47 4.78
N TYR A 68 -21.78 -15.85 3.70
CA TYR A 68 -20.31 -15.79 3.62
C TYR A 68 -19.76 -14.36 3.74
N ALA A 69 -20.33 -13.41 3.00
CA ALA A 69 -19.95 -12.00 3.08
C ALA A 69 -20.21 -11.41 4.47
N PHE A 70 -21.34 -11.77 5.09
CA PHE A 70 -21.68 -11.35 6.45
C PHE A 70 -20.67 -11.90 7.47
N GLN A 71 -20.37 -13.20 7.41
CA GLN A 71 -19.40 -13.84 8.28
C GLN A 71 -18.01 -13.18 8.13
N LYS A 72 -17.57 -12.90 6.90
CA LYS A 72 -16.30 -12.20 6.65
C LYS A 72 -16.30 -10.77 7.18
N SER A 73 -17.42 -10.05 7.11
CA SER A 73 -17.53 -8.70 7.69
C SER A 73 -17.39 -8.74 9.22
N LEU A 74 -17.97 -9.76 9.88
CA LEU A 74 -17.85 -9.97 11.32
C LEU A 74 -16.44 -10.39 11.73
N ASP A 75 -15.78 -11.24 10.94
CA ASP A 75 -14.41 -11.66 11.19
C ASP A 75 -13.44 -10.48 11.01
N LEU A 76 -13.68 -9.62 10.01
CA LEU A 76 -12.95 -8.38 9.82
C LEU A 76 -13.18 -7.43 11.00
N GLU A 77 -14.44 -7.22 11.43
CA GLU A 77 -14.77 -6.40 12.60
C GLU A 77 -14.09 -6.92 13.89
N LYS A 78 -14.07 -8.24 14.10
CA LYS A 78 -13.34 -8.88 15.22
C LYS A 78 -11.84 -8.69 15.11
N SER A 79 -11.28 -8.77 13.91
CA SER A 79 -9.85 -8.54 13.67
C SER A 79 -9.48 -7.07 13.90
N LEU A 80 -10.36 -6.14 13.53
CA LEU A 80 -10.19 -4.70 13.71
C LEU A 80 -10.39 -4.26 15.18
N LYS A 81 -11.27 -4.92 15.95
CA LYS A 81 -11.44 -4.69 17.40
C LYS A 81 -10.25 -5.17 18.23
N LYS A 82 -9.37 -6.01 17.69
CA LYS A 82 -8.05 -6.23 18.29
C LYS A 82 -7.29 -4.93 18.11
N ARG A 83 -7.25 -4.11 19.16
CA ARG A 83 -6.42 -2.89 19.17
C ARG A 83 -5.05 -3.26 18.58
N PRO A 84 -4.57 -2.58 17.52
CA PRO A 84 -3.21 -2.80 17.07
C PRO A 84 -2.33 -2.61 18.29
N ARG A 85 -1.58 -3.65 18.66
CA ARG A 85 -0.62 -3.53 19.76
C ARG A 85 0.31 -2.41 19.32
N ILE A 86 0.28 -1.26 20.00
CA ILE A 86 1.28 -0.21 19.78
C ILE A 86 2.63 -0.92 19.93
N PRO A 87 3.44 -1.00 18.87
CA PRO A 87 4.73 -1.67 18.95
C PRO A 87 5.49 -1.03 20.10
N LYS A 88 5.89 -1.84 21.09
CA LYS A 88 6.75 -1.34 22.15
C LYS A 88 8.11 -1.10 21.51
N PHE A 89 8.40 0.14 21.14
CA PHE A 89 9.72 0.51 20.67
C PHE A 89 10.71 0.31 21.83
N PRO A 90 11.68 -0.62 21.70
CA PRO A 90 12.54 -1.01 22.82
C PRO A 90 13.53 0.10 23.20
N LYS A 91 13.78 1.04 22.29
CA LYS A 91 14.78 2.11 22.44
C LYS A 91 14.09 3.43 22.78
N LYS A 92 14.39 3.97 23.95
CA LYS A 92 13.98 5.32 24.35
C LYS A 92 15.02 6.31 23.82
N PHE A 93 14.58 7.30 23.06
CA PHE A 93 15.41 8.42 22.62
C PHE A 93 15.13 9.63 23.52
N ALA A 94 16.15 10.45 23.77
CA ALA A 94 15.95 11.73 24.44
C ALA A 94 15.11 12.65 23.56
N VAL A 95 14.30 13.51 24.17
CA VAL A 95 13.52 14.51 23.43
C VAL A 95 14.49 15.54 22.84
N ASP A 96 14.42 15.76 21.52
CA ASP A 96 15.21 16.75 20.80
C ASP A 96 14.27 17.69 20.02
N ALA A 97 14.15 18.94 20.48
CA ALA A 97 13.28 19.94 19.86
C ALA A 97 13.74 20.33 18.44
N SER A 98 15.04 20.25 18.14
CA SER A 98 15.60 20.55 16.82
C SER A 98 15.26 19.46 15.80
N LEU A 99 15.27 18.19 16.22
CA LEU A 99 14.85 17.08 15.36
C LEU A 99 13.33 17.01 15.16
N ASN A 100 12.56 17.28 16.22
CA ASN A 100 11.10 17.24 16.17
C ASN A 100 10.48 18.22 15.16
N THR A 101 11.20 19.29 14.77
CA THR A 101 10.74 20.25 13.75
C THR A 101 11.10 19.83 12.32
N LYS A 102 11.87 18.75 12.13
CA LYS A 102 12.37 18.28 10.82
C LYS A 102 11.67 17.03 10.31
N VAL A 103 10.86 16.38 11.14
CA VAL A 103 10.11 15.17 10.80
C VAL A 103 8.61 15.46 10.86
N SER A 104 7.86 14.93 9.90
CA SER A 104 6.41 15.07 9.86
C SER A 104 5.78 13.76 9.42
N LEU A 105 4.62 13.45 9.99
CA LEU A 105 3.78 12.34 9.54
C LEU A 105 2.67 12.91 8.65
N PHE A 106 2.54 12.37 7.44
CA PHE A 106 1.51 12.79 6.49
C PHE A 106 0.73 11.56 6.02
N ILE A 107 -0.60 11.64 6.08
CA ILE A 107 -1.51 10.62 5.58
C ILE A 107 -2.21 11.22 4.35
N GLY A 108 -1.82 10.76 3.17
CA GLY A 108 -2.35 11.24 1.91
C GLY A 108 -1.56 10.74 0.71
N ASP A 109 -1.88 11.29 -0.46
CA ASP A 109 -1.20 10.97 -1.71
C ASP A 109 0.15 11.71 -1.78
N ILE A 110 1.24 10.94 -1.85
CA ILE A 110 2.61 11.48 -1.93
C ILE A 110 2.83 12.31 -3.20
N THR A 111 2.09 12.03 -4.28
CA THR A 111 2.24 12.73 -5.58
C THR A 111 1.75 14.18 -5.54
N ALA A 112 0.97 14.55 -4.52
CA ALA A 112 0.47 15.92 -4.34
C ALA A 112 1.45 16.83 -3.57
N LEU A 113 2.55 16.29 -3.02
CA LEU A 113 3.47 17.05 -2.18
C LEU A 113 4.38 17.97 -3.01
N LYS A 114 4.27 19.28 -2.78
CA LYS A 114 5.14 20.30 -3.37
C LYS A 114 6.41 20.48 -2.52
N ILE A 115 7.35 19.55 -2.68
CA ILE A 115 8.63 19.49 -1.94
C ILE A 115 9.79 19.25 -2.90
N ASP A 116 11.03 19.17 -2.40
CA ASP A 116 12.18 18.92 -3.27
C ASP A 116 12.14 17.50 -3.85
N CYS A 117 11.83 16.49 -3.03
CA CYS A 117 11.91 15.10 -3.45
C CYS A 117 10.80 14.23 -2.87
N ILE A 118 10.22 13.36 -3.69
CA ILE A 118 9.46 12.22 -3.21
C ILE A 118 10.20 10.93 -3.52
N VAL A 119 10.05 9.92 -2.66
CA VAL A 119 10.62 8.60 -2.89
C VAL A 119 9.60 7.69 -3.55
N ASN A 120 10.03 6.96 -4.58
CA ASN A 120 9.27 5.90 -5.20
C ASN A 120 9.76 4.53 -4.68
N ALA A 121 8.83 3.73 -4.16
CA ALA A 121 9.07 2.32 -3.85
C ALA A 121 8.95 1.49 -5.14
N ALA A 122 10.05 1.43 -5.89
CA ALA A 122 10.14 0.82 -7.21
C ALA A 122 10.51 -0.67 -7.14
N ASN A 123 10.45 -1.34 -8.28
CA ASN A 123 11.04 -2.66 -8.49
C ASN A 123 12.41 -2.56 -9.18
N SER A 124 13.17 -3.65 -9.21
CA SER A 124 14.55 -3.66 -9.71
C SER A 124 14.72 -3.30 -11.18
N SER A 125 13.66 -3.42 -12.01
CA SER A 125 13.72 -3.02 -13.41
C SER A 125 13.54 -1.51 -13.62
N LEU A 126 13.06 -0.77 -12.61
CA LEU A 126 12.59 0.61 -12.70
C LEU A 126 11.53 0.83 -13.80
N LEU A 127 10.86 -0.24 -14.24
CA LEU A 127 9.69 -0.17 -15.08
C LEU A 127 8.45 -0.01 -14.20
N VAL A 128 7.47 0.73 -14.71
CA VAL A 128 6.25 1.05 -13.96
C VAL A 128 5.55 -0.21 -13.43
N GLY A 129 5.30 -0.22 -12.14
CA GLY A 129 4.51 -1.22 -11.43
C GLY A 129 3.13 -0.69 -10.97
N GLY A 130 2.53 -1.41 -10.02
CA GLY A 130 1.31 -0.99 -9.33
C GLY A 130 1.59 -0.11 -8.10
N GLY A 131 0.57 0.11 -7.26
CA GLY A 131 0.73 0.82 -5.99
C GLY A 131 1.22 2.27 -6.15
N VAL A 132 2.11 2.69 -5.24
CA VAL A 132 2.69 4.04 -5.23
C VAL A 132 3.55 4.32 -6.47
N ASP A 133 4.25 3.30 -6.99
CA ASP A 133 5.07 3.41 -8.21
C ASP A 133 4.21 3.78 -9.42
N GLY A 134 3.11 3.04 -9.62
CA GLY A 134 2.15 3.37 -10.65
C GLY A 134 1.50 4.74 -10.47
N ALA A 135 1.23 5.17 -9.23
CA ALA A 135 0.67 6.50 -8.95
C ALA A 135 1.65 7.62 -9.33
N ILE A 136 2.93 7.48 -8.96
CA ILE A 136 4.00 8.41 -9.29
C ILE A 136 4.19 8.51 -10.80
N HIS A 137 4.27 7.39 -11.52
CA HIS A 137 4.40 7.41 -12.99
C HIS A 137 3.21 8.04 -13.69
N ARG A 138 1.97 7.79 -13.22
CA ARG A 138 0.78 8.44 -13.78
C ARG A 138 0.80 9.96 -13.57
N ALA A 139 1.21 10.41 -12.39
CA ALA A 139 1.23 11.82 -12.04
C ALA A 139 2.41 12.59 -12.67
N ALA A 140 3.58 11.95 -12.83
CA ALA A 140 4.76 12.55 -13.45
C ALA A 140 4.68 12.61 -14.98
N GLY A 141 3.89 11.73 -15.60
CA GLY A 141 3.75 11.64 -17.05
C GLY A 141 4.79 10.72 -17.71
N PRO A 142 4.69 10.54 -19.05
CA PRO A 142 5.47 9.53 -19.79
C PRO A 142 6.99 9.75 -19.73
N SER A 143 7.45 11.00 -19.61
CA SER A 143 8.87 11.34 -19.58
C SER A 143 9.62 10.73 -18.39
N LEU A 144 8.93 10.48 -17.26
CA LEU A 144 9.55 9.78 -16.13
C LEU A 144 9.97 8.35 -16.53
N ARG A 145 9.11 7.66 -17.28
CA ARG A 145 9.43 6.30 -17.74
C ARG A 145 10.61 6.31 -18.71
N GLU A 146 10.70 7.31 -19.59
CA GLU A 146 11.80 7.45 -20.53
C GLU A 146 13.13 7.64 -19.82
N GLU A 147 13.20 8.51 -18.80
CA GLU A 147 14.43 8.67 -18.00
C GLU A 147 14.75 7.43 -17.18
N CYS A 148 13.77 6.77 -16.56
CA CYS A 148 14.00 5.51 -15.84
C CYS A 148 14.64 4.43 -16.72
N MET A 149 14.29 4.36 -18.02
CA MET A 149 14.90 3.40 -18.95
C MET A 149 16.40 3.65 -19.17
N THR A 150 16.83 4.91 -19.08
CA THR A 150 18.27 5.26 -19.22
C THR A 150 19.10 4.83 -18.02
N LEU A 151 18.46 4.56 -16.87
CA LEU A 151 19.16 4.25 -15.62
C LEU A 151 19.65 2.80 -15.55
N GLY A 152 19.12 1.87 -16.36
CA GLY A 152 19.54 0.46 -16.33
C GLY A 152 19.15 -0.29 -15.05
N GLY A 153 17.95 -0.05 -14.51
CA GLY A 153 17.43 -0.73 -13.32
C GLY A 153 18.01 -0.24 -12.00
N CYS A 154 17.70 -0.90 -10.89
CA CYS A 154 18.20 -0.59 -9.54
C CYS A 154 18.29 -1.86 -8.69
N ARG A 155 19.34 -2.01 -7.87
CA ARG A 155 19.48 -3.17 -6.99
C ARG A 155 18.66 -2.96 -5.71
N THR A 156 18.25 -4.05 -5.09
CA THR A 156 17.64 -4.03 -3.75
C THR A 156 18.53 -3.26 -2.78
N GLY A 157 17.94 -2.33 -2.00
CA GLY A 157 18.65 -1.47 -1.06
C GLY A 157 19.38 -0.27 -1.68
N ASP A 158 19.50 -0.20 -3.01
CA ASP A 158 20.07 0.95 -3.70
C ASP A 158 18.97 1.96 -4.08
N ALA A 159 19.39 3.15 -4.53
CA ALA A 159 18.50 4.20 -5.01
C ALA A 159 19.08 4.90 -6.25
N LYS A 160 18.22 5.47 -7.08
CA LYS A 160 18.56 6.32 -8.25
C LYS A 160 17.63 7.53 -8.30
N ILE A 161 18.09 8.61 -8.92
CA ILE A 161 17.35 9.88 -8.98
C ILE A 161 16.98 10.25 -10.41
N THR A 162 15.81 10.87 -10.57
CA THR A 162 15.23 11.39 -11.82
C THR A 162 14.60 12.76 -11.56
N HIS A 163 14.17 13.42 -12.63
CA HIS A 163 13.35 14.63 -12.55
C HIS A 163 11.92 14.29 -12.12
N GLY A 164 11.24 15.26 -11.49
CA GLY A 164 9.84 15.12 -11.08
C GLY A 164 8.82 15.29 -12.21
N TYR A 165 9.23 15.88 -13.33
CA TYR A 165 8.37 16.15 -14.50
C TYR A 165 7.09 16.91 -14.14
N GLN A 166 5.92 16.30 -14.32
CA GLN A 166 4.62 16.92 -14.05
C GLN A 166 4.26 16.93 -12.55
N LEU A 167 5.07 16.29 -11.69
CA LEU A 167 4.86 16.32 -10.25
C LEU A 167 5.12 17.72 -9.68
N PRO A 168 4.41 18.11 -8.60
CA PRO A 168 4.78 19.26 -7.78
C PRO A 168 6.17 19.13 -7.13
N ALA A 169 6.63 17.89 -6.93
CA ALA A 169 7.97 17.58 -6.43
C ALA A 169 9.02 17.78 -7.51
N ARG A 170 10.20 18.31 -7.14
CA ARG A 170 11.26 18.63 -8.14
C ARG A 170 11.95 17.39 -8.69
N THR A 171 12.16 16.37 -7.86
CA THR A 171 12.82 15.12 -8.22
C THR A 171 12.08 13.91 -7.64
N VAL A 172 12.35 12.74 -8.24
CA VAL A 172 11.94 11.45 -7.69
C VAL A 172 13.19 10.62 -7.40
N ILE A 173 13.29 10.09 -6.18
CA ILE A 173 14.29 9.07 -5.85
C ILE A 173 13.61 7.71 -5.90
N HIS A 174 14.04 6.85 -6.81
CA HIS A 174 13.56 5.49 -6.97
C HIS A 174 14.44 4.55 -6.16
N THR A 175 13.87 3.81 -5.22
CA THR A 175 14.59 2.82 -4.42
C THR A 175 13.84 1.50 -4.41
N VAL A 176 14.59 0.41 -4.27
CA VAL A 176 14.04 -0.96 -4.30
C VAL A 176 14.07 -1.52 -2.88
N GLY A 177 12.88 -1.72 -2.33
CA GLY A 177 12.71 -2.33 -1.00
C GLY A 177 13.05 -3.83 -0.97
N PRO A 178 13.11 -4.44 0.22
CA PRO A 178 13.45 -5.86 0.39
C PRO A 178 12.44 -6.79 -0.27
N VAL A 179 12.91 -7.70 -1.13
CA VAL A 179 12.07 -8.72 -1.78
C VAL A 179 11.94 -9.99 -0.92
N ASN A 180 12.93 -10.24 -0.06
CA ASN A 180 13.04 -11.38 0.84
C ASN A 180 12.64 -11.04 2.29
N GLY A 181 12.16 -9.82 2.54
CA GLY A 181 11.89 -9.33 3.91
C GLY A 181 13.14 -9.05 4.74
N ASP A 182 14.32 -8.91 4.12
CA ASP A 182 15.55 -8.56 4.83
C ASP A 182 15.49 -7.13 5.37
N ARG A 183 15.76 -7.01 6.67
CA ARG A 183 15.84 -5.73 7.36
C ARG A 183 16.96 -4.84 6.81
N THR A 184 18.11 -5.42 6.48
CA THR A 184 19.29 -4.71 6.00
C THR A 184 19.01 -4.00 4.69
N ASP A 185 18.29 -4.67 3.79
CA ASP A 185 17.86 -4.12 2.51
C ASP A 185 16.90 -2.94 2.69
N LEU A 186 15.99 -3.02 3.68
CA LEU A 186 15.13 -1.88 4.04
C LEU A 186 15.97 -0.71 4.57
N GLU A 187 16.90 -0.95 5.50
CA GLU A 187 17.79 0.09 6.02
C GLU A 187 18.60 0.75 4.90
N ASN A 188 19.14 -0.06 3.98
CA ASN A 188 19.90 0.43 2.83
C ASN A 188 19.04 1.29 1.91
N ALA A 189 17.79 0.88 1.59
CA ALA A 189 16.90 1.65 0.72
C ALA A 189 16.68 3.09 1.24
N TYR A 190 16.45 3.24 2.54
CA TYR A 190 16.33 4.56 3.18
C TYR A 190 17.66 5.32 3.20
N ARG A 191 18.77 4.67 3.59
CA ARG A 191 20.10 5.31 3.62
C ARG A 191 20.54 5.80 2.25
N SER A 192 20.42 4.97 1.22
CA SER A 192 20.74 5.30 -0.17
C SER A 192 19.92 6.49 -0.66
N SER A 193 18.62 6.52 -0.34
CA SER A 193 17.75 7.64 -0.68
C SER A 193 18.14 8.94 0.01
N LEU A 194 18.41 8.90 1.32
CA LEU A 194 18.87 10.07 2.09
C LEU A 194 20.25 10.57 1.61
N ASN A 195 21.14 9.65 1.25
CA ASN A 195 22.46 9.99 0.72
C ASN A 195 22.35 10.74 -0.61
N LEU A 196 21.51 10.28 -1.54
CA LEU A 196 21.24 10.97 -2.79
C LEU A 196 20.60 12.34 -2.55
N ALA A 197 19.62 12.43 -1.65
CA ALA A 197 19.01 13.72 -1.31
C ALA A 197 20.07 14.72 -0.79
N ARG A 198 21.00 14.26 0.04
CA ARG A 198 22.13 15.06 0.53
C ARG A 198 23.09 15.47 -0.59
N GLU A 199 23.49 14.53 -1.46
CA GLU A 199 24.39 14.77 -2.59
C GLU A 199 23.83 15.84 -3.55
N HIS A 200 22.54 15.75 -3.84
CA HIS A 200 21.82 16.70 -4.70
C HIS A 200 21.33 17.95 -3.95
N LYS A 201 21.72 18.14 -2.69
CA LYS A 201 21.41 19.31 -1.84
C LYS A 201 19.90 19.58 -1.71
N LEU A 202 19.09 18.52 -1.68
CA LEU A 202 17.65 18.58 -1.48
C LEU A 202 17.36 18.81 0.01
N ARG A 203 16.40 19.69 0.32
CA ARG A 203 16.11 20.13 1.69
C ARG A 203 14.86 19.47 2.29
N SER A 204 14.06 18.82 1.46
CA SER A 204 12.83 18.14 1.85
C SER A 204 12.66 16.83 1.08
N ILE A 205 12.30 15.77 1.78
CA ILE A 205 12.09 14.44 1.21
C ILE A 205 10.89 13.77 1.88
N ALA A 206 10.01 13.15 1.09
CA ALA A 206 8.92 12.33 1.60
C ALA A 206 9.11 10.87 1.21
N PHE A 207 8.87 9.98 2.17
CA PHE A 207 8.95 8.53 1.99
C PHE A 207 7.56 7.89 2.02
N PRO A 208 7.26 6.96 1.09
CA PRO A 208 6.15 6.03 1.26
C PRO A 208 6.56 4.90 2.21
N CYS A 209 5.63 4.02 2.57
CA CYS A 209 5.93 2.80 3.32
C CYS A 209 6.65 1.75 2.45
N ILE A 210 7.97 1.93 2.25
CA ILE A 210 8.79 1.06 1.39
C ILE A 210 8.69 -0.41 1.87
N GLY A 211 8.41 -1.33 0.95
CA GLY A 211 8.40 -2.77 1.20
C GLY A 211 7.13 -3.33 1.84
N THR A 212 6.22 -2.51 2.36
CA THR A 212 5.08 -3.03 3.16
C THR A 212 3.81 -3.34 2.38
N GLY A 213 3.76 -2.95 1.10
CA GLY A 213 2.68 -3.31 0.18
C GLY A 213 2.91 -4.68 -0.46
N VAL A 214 3.11 -4.70 -1.78
CA VAL A 214 3.28 -5.92 -2.59
C VAL A 214 4.41 -6.83 -2.09
N TYR A 215 5.48 -6.28 -1.50
CA TYR A 215 6.61 -7.05 -0.97
C TYR A 215 6.37 -7.63 0.44
N GLY A 216 5.28 -7.27 1.10
CA GLY A 216 4.81 -7.96 2.31
C GLY A 216 5.64 -7.75 3.57
N PHE A 217 6.53 -6.75 3.63
CA PHE A 217 7.26 -6.43 4.86
C PHE A 217 6.26 -5.95 5.94
N PRO A 218 6.22 -6.57 7.14
CA PRO A 218 5.23 -6.19 8.16
C PRO A 218 5.36 -4.72 8.59
N ASN A 219 4.26 -3.97 8.57
CA ASN A 219 4.23 -2.53 8.86
C ASN A 219 4.88 -2.16 10.22
N ASP A 220 4.60 -2.95 11.27
CA ASP A 220 5.13 -2.75 12.62
C ASP A 220 6.65 -2.95 12.67
N LYS A 221 7.16 -3.97 11.98
CA LYS A 221 8.59 -4.22 11.87
C LYS A 221 9.28 -3.16 11.02
N ALA A 222 8.68 -2.73 9.91
CA ALA A 222 9.22 -1.68 9.05
C ALA A 222 9.35 -0.36 9.83
N ALA A 223 8.31 0.05 10.55
CA ALA A 223 8.37 1.24 11.40
C ALA A 223 9.48 1.14 12.47
N GLY A 224 9.65 -0.06 13.05
CA GLY A 224 10.74 -0.38 13.99
C GLY A 224 12.16 -0.22 13.41
N VAL A 225 12.30 -0.32 12.09
CA VAL A 225 13.56 -0.13 11.36
C VAL A 225 13.75 1.34 10.97
N VAL A 226 12.70 1.98 10.46
CA VAL A 226 12.77 3.31 9.84
C VAL A 226 12.87 4.42 10.88
N ILE A 227 12.06 4.38 11.94
CA ILE A 227 12.03 5.49 12.93
C ILE A 227 13.39 5.73 13.60
N PRO A 228 14.18 4.70 13.96
CA PRO A 228 15.53 4.92 14.48
C PRO A 228 16.57 5.42 13.46
N LEU A 229 16.24 5.39 12.16
CA LEU A 229 17.15 5.69 11.06
C LEU A 229 17.06 7.15 10.59
N ILE A 230 15.85 7.72 10.64
CA ILE A 230 15.50 9.08 10.22
C ILE A 230 15.54 10.06 11.39
#